data_AF-A0A9Q3CAE6-F1
#
_entry.id   AF-A0A9Q3CAE6-F1
#
_cell.length_a   1.000
_cell.length_b   1.000
_cell.length_c   1.000
_cell.angle_alpha   90.00
_cell.angle_beta   90.00
_cell.angle_gamma   90.00
#
_symmetry.space_group_name_H-M   'P 1'
#
loop_
_entity.id
_entity.type
_entity.pdbx_description
1 polymer ?
#
loop_
_entity_poly.entity_id
_entity_poly.type
_entity_poly.pdbx_seq_one_letter_code
_entity_poly.pdbx_strand_id
1 'polypeptide(L)'
;MRCLPCHKEDTAMDTALLFWNNIISTCGVPKIIIIDRDPKLTSEFWTNLYDMLGTKISFSTTYHPQKDGLAESMIQTMEDILMRFYAYGMEYKDHEGYTHDWVTLLPAVQLSYNTSQHSTTGKTPSLVEKGWNPILPVDHLKKNLLTIHPTAKDFH
;
A
#
# COMPACT_ATOMS: atom_id res chain seq x y z
N MET A 1 4.02 -0.98 3.14
CA MET A 1 3.23 -0.19 2.16
C MET A 1 1.92 0.26 2.77
N ARG A 2 1.49 1.49 2.49
CA ARG A 2 0.18 2.04 2.86
C ARG A 2 -0.40 2.82 1.69
N CYS A 3 -1.68 2.62 1.41
CA CYS A 3 -2.46 3.42 0.45
C CYS A 3 -3.63 4.05 1.21
N LEU A 4 -3.81 5.35 1.05
CA LEU A 4 -4.84 6.09 1.76
C LEU A 4 -5.79 6.66 0.71
N PRO A 5 -7.09 6.35 0.77
CA PRO A 5 -8.05 6.96 -0.14
C PRO A 5 -8.10 8.47 0.14
N CYS A 6 -8.16 9.26 -0.92
CA CYS A 6 -8.39 10.70 -0.86
C CYS A 6 -9.43 11.08 -1.91
N HIS A 7 -10.16 12.16 -1.66
CA HIS A 7 -11.12 12.74 -2.57
C HIS A 7 -10.47 13.85 -3.39
N LYS A 8 -11.00 14.12 -4.59
CA LYS A 8 -10.44 15.17 -5.47
C LYS A 8 -10.61 16.56 -4.86
N GLU A 9 -11.66 16.71 -4.06
CA GLU A 9 -12.12 17.88 -3.34
C GLU A 9 -11.42 18.08 -2.00
N ASP A 10 -10.62 17.10 -1.54
CA ASP A 10 -9.88 17.21 -0.28
C ASP A 10 -9.01 18.47 -0.29
N THR A 11 -9.12 19.24 0.80
CA THR A 11 -8.29 20.42 0.97
C THR A 11 -6.86 20.01 1.34
N ALA A 12 -5.94 20.98 1.27
CA ALA A 12 -4.58 20.77 1.78
C ALA A 12 -4.57 20.35 3.27
N MET A 13 -5.52 20.85 4.06
CA MET A 13 -5.64 20.50 5.48
C MET A 13 -6.14 19.06 5.67
N ASP A 14 -7.12 18.63 4.89
CA ASP A 14 -7.62 17.24 4.95
C ASP A 14 -6.50 16.26 4.58
N THR A 15 -5.73 16.58 3.54
CA THR A 15 -4.55 15.81 3.14
C THR A 15 -3.47 15.78 4.24
N ALA A 16 -3.22 16.92 4.90
CA ALA A 16 -2.28 17.02 6.01
C ALA A 16 -2.69 16.14 7.19
N LEU A 17 -3.97 16.17 7.57
CA LEU A 17 -4.53 15.36 8.65
C LEU A 17 -4.47 13.87 8.31
N LEU A 18 -4.80 13.49 7.07
CA LEU A 18 -4.70 12.12 6.60
C LEU A 18 -3.25 11.60 6.71
N PHE A 19 -2.27 12.40 6.28
CA PHE A 19 -0.85 12.08 6.38
C PHE A 19 -0.37 11.99 7.83
N TRP A 20 -0.74 12.94 8.69
CA TRP A 20 -0.38 12.94 10.10
C TRP A 20 -0.89 11.69 10.82
N ASN A 21 -2.20 11.42 10.68
CA ASN A 21 -2.88 10.35 11.40
C ASN A 21 -2.44 8.95 10.97
N ASN A 22 -2.03 8.78 9.71
CA ASN A 22 -1.75 7.45 9.16
C ASN A 22 -0.27 7.18 8.90
N ILE A 23 0.57 8.20 8.78
CA ILE A 23 2.01 8.04 8.50
C ILE A 23 2.84 8.52 9.68
N ILE A 24 2.72 9.80 10.06
CA ILE A 24 3.58 10.39 11.10
C ILE A 24 3.34 9.75 12.46
N SER A 25 2.08 9.56 12.86
CA SER A 25 1.70 8.97 14.15
C SER A 25 2.24 7.54 14.37
N THR A 26 2.52 6.81 13.29
CA THR A 26 2.83 5.37 13.32
C THR A 26 4.26 5.07 12.88
N CYS A 27 4.85 5.90 12.03
CA CYS A 27 6.24 5.75 11.56
C CYS A 27 7.20 6.78 12.15
N GLY A 28 6.68 7.86 12.74
CA GLY A 28 7.45 9.05 13.08
C GLY A 28 7.70 9.96 11.87
N VAL A 29 8.40 11.06 12.11
CA VAL A 29 8.74 12.04 11.07
C VAL A 29 9.84 11.48 10.16
N PRO A 30 9.60 11.36 8.84
CA PRO A 30 10.59 10.85 7.91
C PRO A 30 11.73 11.85 7.71
N LYS A 31 12.94 11.35 7.48
CA LYS A 31 14.09 12.22 7.14
C LYS A 31 14.00 12.80 5.73
N ILE A 32 13.40 12.03 4.80
CA ILE A 32 13.27 12.40 3.40
C ILE A 32 11.88 11.97 2.94
N ILE A 33 11.16 12.84 2.25
CA ILE A 33 9.93 12.51 1.54
C ILE A 33 10.17 12.76 0.05
N ILE A 34 9.80 11.78 -0.77
CA ILE A 34 9.76 11.92 -2.22
C ILE A 34 8.30 12.13 -2.61
N ILE A 35 7.99 13.26 -3.24
CA ILE A 35 6.62 13.63 -3.65
C ILE A 35 6.62 13.87 -5.15
N ASP A 36 5.55 13.48 -5.83
CA ASP A 36 5.32 13.87 -7.21
C ASP A 36 5.14 15.38 -7.36
N ARG A 37 5.34 15.89 -8.57
CA ARG A 37 5.22 17.33 -8.88
C ARG A 37 3.76 17.79 -8.99
N ASP A 38 2.88 17.27 -8.15
CA ASP A 38 1.52 17.77 -8.05
C ASP A 38 1.54 19.23 -7.54
N PRO A 39 0.96 20.19 -8.26
CA PRO A 39 0.84 21.58 -7.82
C PRO A 39 0.25 21.74 -6.41
N LYS A 40 -0.60 20.81 -5.96
CA LYS A 40 -1.18 20.79 -4.61
C LYS A 40 -0.14 20.56 -3.50
N LEU A 41 1.00 19.95 -3.83
CA LEU A 41 2.04 19.52 -2.91
C LEU A 41 3.38 20.26 -3.11
N THR A 42 3.48 21.12 -4.12
CA THR A 42 4.68 21.94 -4.43
C THR A 42 4.58 23.38 -3.89
N SER A 43 3.59 23.68 -3.04
CA SER A 43 3.43 25.02 -2.47
C SER A 43 4.54 25.37 -1.46
N GLU A 44 4.81 26.67 -1.31
CA GLU A 44 5.79 27.20 -0.35
C GLU A 44 5.44 26.79 1.10
N PHE A 45 4.15 26.66 1.40
CA PHE A 45 3.66 26.19 2.70
C PHE A 45 4.21 24.80 3.05
N TRP A 46 4.11 23.83 2.13
CA TRP A 46 4.60 22.48 2.37
C TRP A 46 6.13 22.46 2.51
N THR A 47 6.83 23.22 1.67
CA THR A 47 8.29 23.34 1.73
C THR A 47 8.75 23.83 3.10
N ASN A 48 8.14 24.90 3.62
CA ASN A 48 8.46 25.47 4.93
C ASN A 48 8.07 24.53 6.09
N LEU A 49 6.91 23.86 6.00
CA LEU A 49 6.45 22.92 7.02
C LEU A 49 7.44 21.75 7.21
N TYR A 50 7.88 21.15 6.11
CA TYR A 50 8.81 20.02 6.18
C TYR A 50 10.21 20.46 6.61
N ASP A 51 10.67 21.65 6.23
CA ASP A 51 11.94 22.22 6.72
C ASP A 51 11.92 22.41 8.24
N MET A 52 10.81 22.93 8.79
CA MET A 52 10.61 23.02 10.25
C MET A 52 10.62 21.65 10.95
N LEU A 53 10.10 20.62 10.29
CA LEU A 53 10.10 19.24 10.80
C LEU A 53 11.44 18.51 10.61
N GLY A 54 12.46 19.17 10.04
CA GLY A 54 13.75 18.55 9.70
C GLY A 54 13.65 17.50 8.60
N THR A 55 12.60 17.56 7.79
CA THR A 55 12.30 16.64 6.70
C THR A 55 12.75 17.24 5.37
N LYS A 56 13.59 16.53 4.62
CA LYS A 56 13.98 16.94 3.28
C LYS A 56 12.94 16.51 2.25
N ILE A 57 12.31 17.45 1.55
CA ILE A 57 11.48 17.13 0.39
C ILE A 57 12.37 16.94 -0.84
N SER A 58 12.11 15.90 -1.61
CA SER A 58 12.64 15.71 -2.95
C SER A 58 11.46 15.54 -3.90
N PHE A 59 11.40 16.34 -4.96
CA PHE A 59 10.40 16.12 -5.99
C PHE A 59 10.88 15.03 -6.94
N SER A 60 10.01 14.07 -7.26
CA SER A 60 10.30 13.13 -8.35
C SER A 60 10.53 13.94 -9.64
N THR A 61 11.44 13.46 -10.47
CA THR A 61 11.61 14.04 -11.81
C THR A 61 11.03 13.05 -12.79
N THR A 62 10.58 13.51 -13.95
CA THR A 62 9.99 12.67 -14.99
C THR A 62 10.91 11.55 -15.52
N TYR A 63 12.13 11.41 -14.98
CA TYR A 63 13.12 10.42 -15.39
C TYR A 63 14.14 10.11 -14.26
N HIS A 64 13.74 9.53 -13.13
CA HIS A 64 14.68 8.99 -12.12
C HIS A 64 14.43 7.49 -11.81
N PRO A 65 14.92 6.57 -12.67
CA PRO A 65 14.63 5.13 -12.59
C PRO A 65 15.02 4.42 -11.29
N GLN A 66 15.95 4.98 -10.50
CA GLN A 66 16.49 4.31 -9.32
C GLN A 66 15.67 4.48 -8.04
N LYS A 67 14.98 5.63 -7.88
CA LYS A 67 14.14 5.89 -6.69
C LYS A 67 12.66 5.78 -7.01
N ASP A 68 12.27 6.26 -8.19
CA ASP A 68 10.89 6.18 -8.65
C ASP A 68 10.52 4.74 -9.01
N GLY A 69 11.48 3.93 -9.51
CA GLY A 69 11.20 2.54 -9.92
C GLY A 69 10.66 1.61 -8.81
N LEU A 70 11.01 1.84 -7.53
CA LEU A 70 10.44 1.07 -6.42
C LEU A 70 9.01 1.50 -6.11
N ALA A 71 8.73 2.80 -6.13
CA ALA A 71 7.39 3.34 -5.93
C ALA A 71 6.48 3.01 -7.13
N GLU A 72 6.97 3.16 -8.36
CA GLU A 72 6.30 2.78 -9.60
C GLU A 72 6.00 1.28 -9.65
N SER A 73 6.98 0.42 -9.34
CA SER A 73 6.75 -1.03 -9.29
C SER A 73 5.72 -1.41 -8.22
N MET A 74 5.71 -0.70 -7.08
CA MET A 74 4.70 -0.87 -6.06
C MET A 74 3.32 -0.44 -6.57
N ILE A 75 3.19 0.75 -7.17
CA ILE A 75 1.94 1.27 -7.72
C ILE A 75 1.40 0.32 -8.80
N GLN A 76 2.25 -0.14 -9.73
CA GLN A 76 1.87 -1.08 -10.77
C GLN A 76 1.37 -2.41 -10.20
N THR A 77 2.04 -2.94 -9.17
CA THR A 77 1.58 -4.16 -8.48
C THR A 77 0.19 -3.96 -7.87
N MET A 78 -0.10 -2.77 -7.34
CA MET A 78 -1.41 -2.45 -6.77
C MET A 78 -2.48 -2.35 -7.83
N GLU A 79 -2.20 -1.65 -8.93
CA GLU A 79 -3.09 -1.56 -10.09
C GLU A 79 -3.42 -2.95 -10.62
N ASP A 80 -2.43 -3.82 -10.79
CA ASP A 80 -2.62 -5.20 -11.24
C ASP A 80 -3.53 -6.00 -10.30
N ILE A 81 -3.34 -5.87 -8.98
CA ILE A 81 -4.18 -6.58 -8.00
C ILE A 81 -5.62 -6.05 -8.04
N LEU A 82 -5.81 -4.73 -8.05
CA LEU A 82 -7.12 -4.10 -8.12
C LEU A 82 -7.84 -4.45 -9.43
N MET A 83 -7.14 -4.44 -10.56
CA MET A 83 -7.67 -4.83 -11.86
C MET A 83 -8.10 -6.30 -11.89
N ARG A 84 -7.34 -7.20 -11.26
CA ARG A 84 -7.75 -8.61 -11.14
C ARG A 84 -9.02 -8.75 -10.32
N PHE A 85 -9.11 -8.08 -9.16
CA PHE A 85 -10.32 -8.12 -8.34
C PHE A 85 -11.55 -7.58 -9.08
N TYR A 86 -11.37 -6.50 -9.85
CA TYR A 86 -12.40 -5.98 -10.73
C TYR A 86 -12.82 -6.99 -11.81
N ALA A 87 -11.84 -7.60 -12.50
CA ALA A 87 -12.10 -8.57 -13.57
C ALA A 87 -12.76 -9.87 -13.08
N TYR A 88 -12.55 -10.27 -11.83
CA TYR A 88 -13.22 -11.43 -11.23
C TYR A 88 -14.67 -11.16 -10.83
N GLY A 89 -15.22 -9.97 -11.13
CA GLY A 89 -16.63 -9.68 -10.90
C GLY A 89 -17.01 -9.70 -9.42
N MET A 90 -16.07 -9.36 -8.52
CA MET A 90 -16.39 -9.16 -7.12
C MET A 90 -17.22 -7.87 -6.99
N GLU A 91 -18.51 -8.00 -7.25
CA GLU A 91 -19.51 -6.96 -7.04
C GLU A 91 -19.73 -6.80 -5.54
N TYR A 92 -19.25 -5.70 -4.96
CA TYR A 92 -19.72 -5.30 -3.63
C TYR A 92 -21.10 -4.65 -3.83
N LYS A 93 -22.14 -5.26 -3.27
CA LYS A 93 -23.48 -4.65 -3.23
C LYS A 93 -23.57 -3.82 -1.95
N ASP A 94 -23.47 -2.51 -2.09
CA ASP A 94 -24.00 -1.61 -1.07
C ASP A 94 -25.54 -1.58 -1.16
N HIS A 95 -26.18 -0.82 -0.27
CA HIS A 95 -27.64 -0.71 -0.19
C HIS A 95 -28.26 0.00 -1.41
N GLU A 96 -27.46 0.57 -2.31
CA GLU A 96 -27.89 1.43 -3.42
C GLU A 96 -27.69 0.80 -4.81
N GLY A 97 -26.97 -0.32 -4.89
CA GLY A 97 -26.88 -1.15 -6.09
C GLY A 97 -25.60 -0.88 -6.90
N TYR A 98 -24.72 -1.88 -6.90
CA TYR A 98 -23.46 -1.98 -7.66
C TYR A 98 -22.50 -0.79 -7.50
N THR A 99 -21.58 -0.93 -6.55
CA THR A 99 -20.38 -0.11 -6.49
C THR A 99 -19.15 -1.00 -6.50
N HIS A 100 -18.31 -0.86 -7.53
CA HIS A 100 -16.93 -1.34 -7.51
C HIS A 100 -16.13 -0.45 -6.54
N ASP A 101 -16.40 -0.58 -5.24
CA ASP A 101 -15.75 0.23 -4.22
C ASP A 101 -14.34 -0.33 -3.94
N TRP A 102 -13.39 0.10 -4.76
CA TRP A 102 -11.97 -0.23 -4.60
C TRP A 102 -11.41 0.21 -3.24
N VAL A 103 -12.03 1.19 -2.58
CA VAL A 103 -11.59 1.67 -1.25
C VAL A 103 -11.77 0.57 -0.20
N THR A 104 -12.88 -0.17 -0.25
CA THR A 104 -13.11 -1.32 0.65
C THR A 104 -12.12 -2.47 0.45
N LEU A 105 -11.54 -2.58 -0.75
CA LEU A 105 -10.53 -3.59 -1.06
C LEU A 105 -9.13 -3.21 -0.57
N LEU A 106 -8.86 -1.92 -0.37
CA LEU A 106 -7.52 -1.44 0.00
C LEU A 106 -6.90 -2.16 1.21
N PRO A 107 -7.60 -2.43 2.32
CA PRO A 107 -7.01 -3.15 3.45
C PRO A 107 -6.54 -4.56 3.07
N ALA A 108 -7.33 -5.28 2.26
CA ALA A 108 -7.00 -6.63 1.83
C ALA A 108 -5.81 -6.64 0.86
N VAL A 109 -5.78 -5.68 -0.08
CA VAL A 109 -4.66 -5.51 -1.03
C VAL A 109 -3.38 -5.14 -0.28
N GLN A 110 -3.45 -4.18 0.64
CA GLN A 110 -2.30 -3.77 1.45
C GLN A 110 -1.76 -4.91 2.31
N LEU A 111 -2.64 -5.67 2.93
CA LEU A 111 -2.24 -6.84 3.72
C LEU A 111 -1.50 -7.84 2.84
N SER A 112 -2.09 -8.20 1.70
CA SER A 112 -1.54 -9.17 0.75
C SER A 112 -0.14 -8.78 0.27
N TYR A 113 0.05 -7.51 -0.11
CA TYR A 113 1.35 -6.99 -0.51
C TYR A 113 2.35 -6.99 0.66
N ASN A 114 1.95 -6.48 1.83
CA ASN A 114 2.82 -6.37 2.99
C ASN A 114 3.26 -7.72 3.59
N THR A 115 2.56 -8.80 3.26
CA THR A 115 2.93 -10.18 3.64
C THR A 115 3.52 -11.01 2.51
N SER A 116 3.60 -10.46 1.30
CA SER A 116 4.25 -11.13 0.16
C SER A 116 5.76 -10.91 0.21
N GLN A 117 6.53 -11.93 -0.15
CA GLN A 117 7.98 -11.81 -0.21
C GLN A 117 8.40 -11.06 -1.47
N HIS A 118 9.27 -10.06 -1.31
CA HIS A 118 9.82 -9.32 -2.44
C HIS A 118 11.11 -9.96 -2.93
N SER A 119 11.21 -10.18 -4.24
CA SER A 119 12.39 -10.79 -4.88
C SER A 119 13.70 -10.02 -4.62
N THR A 120 13.61 -8.70 -4.46
CA THR A 120 14.76 -7.82 -4.21
C THR A 120 15.33 -7.93 -2.80
N THR A 121 14.49 -8.22 -1.80
CA THR A 121 14.91 -8.25 -0.38
C THR A 121 14.87 -9.64 0.25
N GLY A 122 14.20 -10.60 -0.40
CA GLY A 122 13.92 -11.94 0.15
C GLY A 122 13.04 -11.91 1.41
N LYS A 123 12.47 -10.76 1.76
CA LYS A 123 11.69 -10.53 2.98
C LYS A 123 10.35 -9.90 2.64
N THR A 124 9.41 -9.99 3.57
CA THR A 124 8.12 -9.31 3.47
C THR A 124 8.24 -7.88 3.99
N PRO A 125 7.50 -6.91 3.44
CA PRO A 125 7.52 -5.52 3.92
C PRO A 125 7.14 -5.41 5.40
N SER A 126 6.17 -6.19 5.89
CA SER A 126 5.80 -6.18 7.32
C SER A 126 6.96 -6.61 8.23
N LEU A 127 7.73 -7.62 7.81
CA LEU A 127 8.88 -8.08 8.57
C LEU A 127 9.98 -7.02 8.60
N VAL A 128 10.20 -6.31 7.49
CA VAL A 128 11.21 -5.26 7.39
C VAL A 128 10.79 -4.00 8.17
N GLU A 129 9.52 -3.58 8.09
CA GLU A 129 9.01 -2.36 8.70
C GLU A 129 8.71 -2.54 10.20
N LYS A 130 8.08 -3.66 10.58
CA LYS A 130 7.54 -3.89 11.93
C LYS A 130 8.27 -4.98 12.71
N GLY A 131 9.09 -5.80 12.05
CA GLY A 131 9.79 -6.93 12.67
C GLY A 131 8.94 -8.21 12.81
N TRP A 132 7.70 -8.23 12.33
CA TRP A 132 6.81 -9.39 12.39
C TRP A 132 5.85 -9.44 11.20
N ASN A 133 5.32 -10.63 10.91
CA ASN A 133 4.26 -10.83 9.94
C ASN A 133 2.93 -11.12 10.65
N PRO A 134 1.82 -10.49 10.24
CA PRO A 134 0.50 -10.85 10.74
C PRO A 134 0.10 -12.26 10.29
N ILE A 135 -0.68 -12.92 11.13
CA ILE A 135 -1.31 -14.20 10.79
C ILE A 135 -2.41 -13.92 9.77
N LEU A 136 -2.37 -14.60 8.63
CA LEU A 136 -3.34 -14.41 7.56
C LEU A 136 -4.55 -15.36 7.73
N PRO A 137 -5.72 -15.02 7.17
CA PRO A 137 -6.87 -15.94 7.13
C PRO A 137 -6.51 -17.31 6.54
N VAL A 138 -5.64 -17.34 5.53
CA VAL A 138 -5.16 -18.60 4.91
C VAL A 138 -4.35 -19.46 5.87
N ASP A 139 -3.66 -18.88 6.86
CA ASP A 139 -2.88 -19.64 7.83
C ASP A 139 -3.79 -20.40 8.80
N HIS A 140 -4.95 -19.82 9.12
CA HIS A 140 -6.01 -20.49 9.88
C HIS A 140 -6.66 -21.61 9.06
N LEU A 141 -6.88 -21.41 7.75
CA LEU A 141 -7.39 -22.46 6.87
C LEU A 141 -6.38 -23.61 6.74
N LYS A 142 -5.09 -23.32 6.57
CA LYS A 142 -4.02 -24.33 6.49
C LYS A 142 -3.88 -25.15 7.77
N LYS A 143 -4.08 -24.53 8.95
CA LYS A 143 -4.11 -25.25 10.23
C LYS A 143 -5.22 -26.30 10.28
N ASN A 144 -6.36 -26.02 9.67
CA ASN A 144 -7.50 -26.96 9.56
C ASN A 144 -7.36 -27.94 8.38
N LEU A 145 -6.40 -27.73 7.47
CA LEU A 145 -6.10 -28.60 6.32
C LEU A 145 -5.01 -29.65 6.62
N LEU A 146 -4.58 -29.80 7.87
CA LEU A 146 -3.73 -30.93 8.23
C LEU A 146 -4.54 -32.24 8.17
N THR A 147 -4.06 -33.13 7.29
CA THR A 147 -4.51 -34.48 6.92
C THR A 147 -5.68 -34.62 5.94
N ILE A 148 -5.50 -34.15 4.70
CA ILE A 148 -6.08 -34.87 3.55
C ILE A 148 -4.95 -35.60 2.81
N HIS A 149 -4.65 -36.79 3.34
CA HIS A 149 -4.03 -37.99 2.75
C HIS A 149 -2.70 -37.89 1.93
N PRO A 150 -1.66 -38.67 2.27
CA PRO A 150 -0.36 -38.69 1.57
C PRO A 150 -0.32 -39.36 0.17
N THR A 151 -1.42 -39.46 -0.60
CA THR A 151 -1.42 -40.25 -1.86
C THR A 151 -0.95 -39.53 -3.12
N ALA A 152 -0.63 -38.23 -3.07
CA ALA A 152 -0.21 -37.50 -4.27
C ALA A 152 1.26 -37.71 -4.67
N LYS A 153 1.95 -38.70 -4.08
CA LYS A 153 3.31 -39.12 -4.47
C LYS A 153 3.37 -40.41 -5.31
N ASP A 154 2.25 -41.11 -5.50
CA ASP A 154 2.26 -42.46 -6.10
C ASP A 154 1.68 -42.53 -7.53
N PHE A 155 1.48 -41.40 -8.21
CA PHE A 155 1.12 -41.42 -9.63
C PHE A 155 2.34 -41.03 -10.47
N HIS A 156 3.16 -42.05 -10.75
CA HIS A 156 4.06 -42.12 -11.90
C HIS A 156 3.29 -42.51 -13.17
#